data_AF-A0A937XJ83-F1
#
_entry.id   AF-A0A937XJ83-F1
#
_cell.length_a   1.000
_cell.length_b   1.000
_cell.length_c   1.000
_cell.angle_alpha   90.00
_cell.angle_beta   90.00
_cell.angle_gamma   90.00
#
_symmetry.space_group_name_H-M   'P 1'
#
loop_
_entity.id
_entity.type
_entity.pdbx_description
1 polymer ?
#
loop_
_entity_poly.entity_id
_entity_poly.type
_entity_poly.pdbx_seq_one_letter_code
_entity_poly.pdbx_strand_id
1 'polypeptide(L)'
;MGASVPDSVKRLVDLFDRDRAVYQCTDYKEEQLRAEFLNPFFESLGWDVSNKAGLTEVFKPVIHEESIKVAGATKAPDYTFRIGGRRVFFAEAKKPAVRIADDASPAFQLRRYAWTSKLPVSLLTDFEQFAVYDCRIRPFQTDKPATARTMLLGYTDYLERRDDLAGLFSPDAIQKGALDRYVESTKTKKGTAAVDDAFLAEIEKWRDSLARNIALRNPGLTTRQLNFAVQRTIDRLIFLRICEDRGIEHYQFLQTLMNGERVYPRLVKHFRDADDKYNSGLFYFTPKTARRDMTGGAGHDRNPPGISDRVPSRSEDERAEPPDLLTLDLTIDDKPLKEIIGSLYYPDCPYEFSVLPADILGQVYEQFLGGCPCLS
;
A
#
# COMPACT_ATOMS: atom_id res chain seq x y z
N MET A 1 -10.91 -0.90 43.33
CA MET A 1 -10.33 -2.21 43.70
C MET A 1 -10.22 -3.02 42.41
N GLY A 2 -9.05 -3.00 41.78
CA GLY A 2 -8.81 -3.69 40.52
C GLY A 2 -8.55 -5.16 40.79
N ALA A 3 -9.28 -6.04 40.12
CA ALA A 3 -8.98 -7.47 40.15
C ALA A 3 -7.59 -7.68 39.54
N SER A 4 -6.61 -8.08 40.36
CA SER A 4 -5.36 -8.62 39.86
C SER A 4 -5.66 -10.00 39.25
N VAL A 5 -5.94 -10.03 37.95
CA VAL A 5 -6.03 -11.30 37.20
C VAL A 5 -4.60 -11.84 37.09
N PRO A 6 -4.28 -13.03 37.63
CA PRO A 6 -2.96 -13.63 37.42
C PRO A 6 -2.69 -13.78 35.92
N ASP A 7 -1.54 -13.26 35.50
CA ASP A 7 -1.02 -13.08 34.13
C ASP A 7 -1.81 -13.77 33.01
N SER A 8 -2.61 -12.99 32.26
CA SER A 8 -3.28 -13.46 31.04
C SER A 8 -2.31 -14.11 30.06
N VAL A 9 -1.07 -13.63 29.97
CA VAL A 9 0.00 -14.24 29.16
C VAL A 9 0.35 -15.64 29.64
N LYS A 10 0.53 -15.85 30.96
CA LYS A 10 0.84 -17.17 31.52
C LYS A 10 -0.23 -18.20 31.15
N ARG A 11 -1.51 -17.82 31.24
CA ARG A 11 -2.63 -18.69 30.87
C ARG A 11 -2.56 -19.12 29.40
N LEU A 12 -2.23 -18.20 28.51
CA LEU A 12 -2.10 -18.50 27.08
C LEU A 12 -0.90 -19.43 26.82
N VAL A 13 0.23 -19.19 27.48
CA VAL A 13 1.40 -20.07 27.41
C VAL A 13 1.08 -21.47 27.93
N ASP A 14 0.46 -21.59 29.11
CA ASP A 14 0.07 -22.88 29.69
C ASP A 14 -0.92 -23.64 28.77
N LEU A 15 -1.88 -22.92 28.18
CA LEU A 15 -2.86 -23.49 27.24
C LEU A 15 -2.17 -24.00 25.97
N PHE A 16 -1.30 -23.17 25.38
CA PHE A 16 -0.58 -23.53 24.17
C PHE A 16 0.34 -24.73 24.40
N ASP A 17 1.04 -24.75 25.54
CA ASP A 17 1.95 -25.85 25.91
C ASP A 17 1.20 -27.19 26.03
N ARG A 18 0.07 -27.18 26.74
CA ARG A 18 -0.75 -28.38 26.99
C ARG A 18 -1.21 -29.04 25.70
N ASP A 19 -1.69 -28.25 24.74
CA ASP A 19 -2.35 -28.72 23.52
C ASP A 19 -1.52 -28.45 22.25
N ARG A 20 -0.20 -28.20 22.38
CA ARG A 20 0.70 -27.78 21.29
C ARG A 20 0.62 -28.66 20.04
N ALA A 21 0.58 -29.98 20.22
CA ALA A 21 0.51 -30.93 19.11
C ALA A 21 -0.78 -30.77 18.27
N VAL A 22 -1.88 -30.33 18.89
CA VAL A 22 -3.14 -30.03 18.21
C VAL A 22 -3.00 -28.75 17.38
N TYR A 23 -2.41 -27.71 17.96
CA TYR A 23 -2.23 -26.41 17.30
C TYR A 23 -1.24 -26.45 16.13
N GLN A 24 -0.28 -27.37 16.13
CA GLN A 24 0.64 -27.61 15.02
C GLN A 24 0.03 -28.47 13.89
N CYS A 25 -1.18 -29.01 14.07
CA CYS A 25 -1.87 -29.73 13.01
C CYS A 25 -2.26 -28.78 11.87
N THR A 26 -2.20 -29.27 10.63
CA THR A 26 -2.55 -28.48 9.43
C THR A 26 -4.00 -28.00 9.41
N ASP A 27 -4.88 -28.69 10.13
CA ASP A 27 -6.32 -28.41 10.23
C ASP A 27 -6.63 -27.26 11.19
N TYR A 28 -5.71 -26.92 12.10
CA TYR A 28 -5.85 -25.76 12.98
C TYR A 28 -5.66 -24.47 12.18
N LYS A 29 -6.69 -23.63 12.18
CA LYS A 29 -6.76 -22.46 11.30
C LYS A 29 -6.13 -21.22 11.91
N GLU A 30 -5.66 -20.33 11.05
CA GLU A 30 -5.13 -19.02 11.44
C GLU A 30 -6.19 -18.18 12.17
N GLU A 31 -7.46 -18.25 11.75
CA GLU A 31 -8.56 -17.54 12.43
C GLU A 31 -8.81 -18.05 13.86
N GLN A 32 -8.63 -19.35 14.10
CA GLN A 32 -8.74 -19.92 15.45
C GLN A 32 -7.58 -19.48 16.34
N LEU A 33 -6.34 -19.52 15.82
CA LEU A 33 -5.16 -18.99 16.52
C LEU A 33 -5.37 -17.53 16.93
N ARG A 34 -5.87 -16.71 16.00
CA ARG A 34 -6.14 -15.30 16.24
C ARG A 34 -7.12 -15.11 17.38
N ALA A 35 -8.24 -15.84 17.37
CA ALA A 35 -9.28 -15.72 18.39
C ALA A 35 -8.83 -16.25 19.77
N GLU A 36 -8.18 -17.41 19.81
CA GLU A 36 -7.83 -18.12 21.05
C GLU A 36 -6.56 -17.58 21.71
N PHE A 37 -5.61 -17.06 20.93
CA PHE A 37 -4.28 -16.69 21.43
C PHE A 37 -3.91 -15.23 21.15
N LEU A 38 -3.91 -14.79 19.89
CA LEU A 38 -3.37 -13.48 19.54
C LEU A 38 -4.24 -12.32 20.04
N ASN A 39 -5.57 -12.42 19.91
CA ASN A 39 -6.48 -11.40 20.41
C ASN A 39 -6.32 -11.22 21.94
N PRO A 40 -6.43 -12.28 22.78
CA PRO A 40 -6.15 -12.18 24.21
C PRO A 40 -4.74 -11.68 24.54
N PHE A 41 -3.72 -12.08 23.75
CA PHE A 41 -2.35 -11.62 23.95
C PHE A 41 -2.22 -10.11 23.73
N PHE A 42 -2.73 -9.57 22.63
CA PHE A 42 -2.69 -8.12 22.39
C PHE A 42 -3.57 -7.35 23.38
N GLU A 43 -4.71 -7.90 23.81
CA GLU A 43 -5.51 -7.33 24.90
C GLU A 43 -4.72 -7.26 26.21
N SER A 44 -3.84 -8.23 26.49
CA SER A 44 -2.95 -8.20 27.66
C SER A 44 -1.91 -7.08 27.61
N LEU A 45 -1.55 -6.61 26.41
CA LEU A 45 -0.67 -5.45 26.20
C LEU A 45 -1.42 -4.11 26.29
N GLY A 46 -2.74 -4.14 26.51
CA GLY A 46 -3.60 -2.95 26.66
C GLY A 46 -4.34 -2.51 25.39
N TRP A 47 -4.37 -3.33 24.34
CA TRP A 47 -5.11 -3.00 23.12
C TRP A 47 -6.59 -3.41 23.21
N ASP A 48 -7.49 -2.55 22.74
CA ASP A 48 -8.90 -2.93 22.56
C ASP A 48 -9.11 -3.60 21.20
N VAL A 49 -8.72 -4.87 21.11
CA VAL A 49 -8.82 -5.68 19.87
C VAL A 49 -10.27 -5.91 19.47
N SER A 50 -11.11 -6.19 20.45
CA SER A 50 -12.52 -6.54 20.25
C SER A 50 -13.46 -5.32 20.12
N ASN A 51 -12.90 -4.10 20.15
CA ASN A 51 -13.66 -2.84 20.17
C ASN A 51 -14.73 -2.79 21.27
N LYS A 52 -14.38 -3.24 22.48
CA LYS A 52 -15.25 -3.20 23.68
C LYS A 52 -15.69 -1.78 24.02
N ALA A 53 -14.89 -0.77 23.65
CA ALA A 53 -15.24 0.64 23.79
C ALA A 53 -16.32 1.13 22.80
N GLY A 54 -16.72 0.32 21.81
CA GLY A 54 -17.77 0.68 20.84
C GLY A 54 -17.39 1.84 19.93
N LEU A 55 -16.10 2.01 19.64
CA LEU A 55 -15.59 3.10 18.81
C LEU A 55 -15.96 2.87 17.33
N THR A 56 -16.09 3.98 16.59
CA THR A 56 -16.30 3.91 15.14
C THR A 56 -15.04 3.43 14.42
N GLU A 57 -15.19 2.97 13.17
CA GLU A 57 -14.09 2.41 12.37
C GLU A 57 -12.85 3.31 12.27
N VAL A 58 -13.03 4.64 12.32
CA VAL A 58 -11.93 5.60 12.27
C VAL A 58 -11.10 5.61 13.56
N PHE A 59 -11.73 5.32 14.70
CA PHE A 59 -11.11 5.44 16.03
C PHE A 59 -10.74 4.10 16.67
N LYS A 60 -11.10 2.96 16.07
CA LYS A 60 -10.69 1.64 16.57
C LYS A 60 -9.16 1.56 16.72
N PRO A 61 -8.63 1.17 17.89
CA PRO A 61 -7.19 1.08 18.08
C PRO A 61 -6.59 -0.14 17.37
N VAL A 62 -7.41 -1.13 17.00
CA VAL A 62 -7.01 -2.29 16.20
C VAL A 62 -8.02 -2.49 15.07
N ILE A 63 -7.53 -2.64 13.84
CA ILE A 63 -8.33 -3.07 12.69
C ILE A 63 -7.89 -4.48 12.31
N HIS A 64 -8.85 -5.37 12.09
CA HIS A 64 -8.64 -6.62 11.39
C HIS A 64 -8.93 -6.40 9.91
N GLU A 65 -7.90 -6.52 9.07
CA GLU A 65 -8.10 -6.40 7.62
C GLU A 65 -8.69 -7.72 7.10
N GLU A 66 -9.84 -7.65 6.44
CA GLU A 66 -10.35 -8.78 5.68
C GLU A 66 -9.54 -8.88 4.39
N SER A 67 -8.79 -9.97 4.23
CA SER A 67 -8.17 -10.26 2.95
C SER A 67 -9.26 -10.53 1.92
N ILE A 68 -9.58 -9.56 1.08
CA ILE A 68 -10.38 -9.83 -0.11
C ILE A 68 -9.51 -10.71 -1.01
N LYS A 69 -9.77 -12.03 -1.00
CA LYS A 69 -9.11 -13.01 -1.87
C LYS A 69 -9.63 -12.85 -3.31
N VAL A 70 -9.38 -11.70 -3.93
CA VAL A 70 -9.53 -11.54 -5.38
C VAL A 70 -8.19 -11.89 -6.01
N ALA A 71 -8.23 -12.75 -7.02
CA ALA A 71 -7.11 -13.33 -7.75
C ALA A 71 -5.87 -12.42 -7.81
N GLY A 72 -4.85 -12.77 -7.01
CA GLY A 72 -3.51 -12.18 -7.06
C GLY A 72 -3.28 -10.90 -6.26
N ALA A 73 -4.30 -10.21 -5.75
CA ALA A 73 -4.11 -8.95 -5.03
C ALA A 73 -3.28 -9.13 -3.75
N THR A 74 -2.46 -8.13 -3.42
CA THR A 74 -1.65 -8.20 -2.20
C THR A 74 -2.56 -8.18 -0.95
N LYS A 75 -2.40 -9.19 -0.09
CA LYS A 75 -3.12 -9.30 1.19
C LYS A 75 -2.55 -8.28 2.19
N ALA A 76 -3.41 -7.41 2.71
CA ALA A 76 -3.11 -6.53 3.83
C ALA A 76 -2.77 -7.32 5.11
N PRO A 77 -1.97 -6.77 6.03
CA PRO A 77 -1.62 -7.45 7.28
C PRO A 77 -2.85 -7.78 8.13
N ASP A 78 -2.83 -8.92 8.83
CA ASP A 78 -3.97 -9.39 9.62
C ASP A 78 -4.42 -8.41 10.73
N TYR A 79 -3.48 -7.62 11.26
CA TYR A 79 -3.74 -6.61 12.28
C TYR A 79 -3.06 -5.28 11.93
N THR A 80 -3.84 -4.20 11.98
CA THR A 80 -3.33 -2.83 11.96
C THR A 80 -3.58 -2.16 13.30
N PHE A 81 -2.50 -1.81 14.00
CA PHE A 81 -2.56 -1.11 15.29
C PHE A 81 -2.48 0.40 15.08
N ARG A 82 -3.31 1.15 15.81
CA ARG A 82 -3.47 2.60 15.66
C ARG A 82 -3.57 3.33 17.00
N ILE A 83 -2.98 4.51 17.04
CA ILE A 83 -3.12 5.45 18.16
C ILE A 83 -3.56 6.79 17.60
N GLY A 84 -4.67 7.34 18.10
CA GLY A 84 -5.24 8.60 17.58
C GLY A 84 -5.56 8.55 16.08
N GLY A 85 -6.01 7.39 15.58
CA GLY A 85 -6.29 7.17 14.15
C GLY A 85 -5.05 6.96 13.28
N ARG A 86 -3.83 7.13 13.80
CA ARG A 86 -2.57 6.92 13.07
C ARG A 86 -2.07 5.49 13.25
N ARG A 87 -1.66 4.84 12.16
CA ARG A 87 -1.01 3.52 12.19
C ARG A 87 0.31 3.60 12.96
N VAL A 88 0.59 2.61 13.81
CA VAL A 88 1.82 2.55 14.62
C VAL A 88 2.67 1.30 14.33
N PHE A 89 2.06 0.13 14.13
CA PHE A 89 2.72 -1.08 13.63
C PHE A 89 1.69 -2.04 13.03
N PHE A 90 2.17 -3.01 12.26
CA PHE A 90 1.37 -4.14 11.77
C PHE A 90 1.74 -5.42 12.52
N ALA A 91 0.77 -6.33 12.65
CA ALA A 91 1.04 -7.73 12.97
C ALA A 91 0.47 -8.65 11.89
N GLU A 92 1.30 -9.56 11.39
CA GLU A 92 0.89 -10.65 10.52
C GLU A 92 0.81 -11.95 11.33
N ALA A 93 -0.28 -12.68 11.18
CA ALA A 93 -0.49 -13.97 11.81
C ALA A 93 -0.16 -15.10 10.84
N LYS A 94 0.33 -16.22 11.35
CA LYS A 94 0.41 -17.49 10.62
C LYS A 94 -0.09 -18.61 11.52
N LYS A 95 -0.51 -19.73 10.94
CA LYS A 95 -0.82 -20.93 11.74
C LYS A 95 0.46 -21.53 12.35
N PRO A 96 0.43 -22.14 13.54
CA PRO A 96 1.63 -22.71 14.21
C PRO A 96 2.34 -23.81 13.41
N ALA A 97 1.63 -24.45 12.47
CA ALA A 97 2.23 -25.41 11.54
C ALA A 97 3.26 -24.77 10.58
N VAL A 98 3.32 -23.44 10.47
CA VAL A 98 4.25 -22.69 9.60
C VAL A 98 5.36 -22.11 10.45
N ARG A 99 6.59 -22.62 10.28
CA ARG A 99 7.77 -22.09 10.97
C ARG A 99 8.19 -20.75 10.39
N ILE A 100 7.70 -19.66 10.98
CA ILE A 100 7.98 -18.29 10.52
C ILE A 100 9.46 -17.91 10.62
N ALA A 101 10.25 -18.62 11.43
CA ALA A 101 11.68 -18.40 11.51
C ALA A 101 12.44 -18.75 10.22
N ASP A 102 11.89 -19.64 9.40
CA ASP A 102 12.54 -20.29 8.27
C ASP A 102 11.92 -19.90 6.91
N ASP A 103 10.71 -19.31 6.90
CA ASP A 103 10.02 -18.85 5.70
C ASP A 103 10.20 -17.34 5.47
N ALA A 104 10.75 -16.97 4.32
CA ALA A 104 11.00 -15.58 3.96
C ALA A 104 9.74 -14.85 3.48
N SER A 105 8.74 -15.57 2.96
CA SER A 105 7.58 -14.97 2.31
C SER A 105 6.74 -14.10 3.27
N PRO A 106 6.35 -14.57 4.48
CA PRO A 106 5.60 -13.74 5.42
C PRO A 106 6.41 -12.55 5.94
N ALA A 107 7.72 -12.74 6.17
CA ALA A 107 8.61 -11.67 6.61
C ALA A 107 8.74 -10.57 5.55
N PHE A 108 8.91 -10.96 4.28
CA PHE A 108 8.95 -10.03 3.15
C PHE A 108 7.65 -9.25 3.01
N GLN A 109 6.50 -9.94 3.06
CA GLN A 109 5.18 -9.30 2.97
C GLN A 109 4.99 -8.25 4.08
N LEU A 110 5.21 -8.63 5.34
CA LEU A 110 5.07 -7.73 6.49
C LEU A 110 5.97 -6.50 6.32
N ARG A 111 7.25 -6.71 6.00
CA ARG A 111 8.22 -5.61 5.82
C ARG A 111 7.85 -4.72 4.64
N ARG A 112 7.27 -5.26 3.56
CA ARG A 112 6.83 -4.48 2.40
C ARG A 112 5.74 -3.48 2.78
N TYR A 113 4.72 -3.93 3.51
CA TYR A 113 3.64 -3.07 4.01
C TYR A 113 4.17 -2.02 4.99
N ALA A 114 4.97 -2.46 5.97
CA ALA A 114 5.50 -1.60 7.02
C ALA A 114 6.46 -0.53 6.45
N TRP A 115 7.38 -0.91 5.57
CA TRP A 115 8.32 0.01 4.91
C TRP A 115 7.59 1.03 4.03
N THR A 116 6.61 0.58 3.24
CA THR A 116 5.80 1.50 2.42
C THR A 116 5.01 2.48 3.28
N SER A 117 4.50 2.02 4.42
CA SER A 117 3.75 2.85 5.38
C SER A 117 4.64 3.69 6.30
N LYS A 118 5.96 3.71 6.09
CA LYS A 118 6.95 4.43 6.94
C LYS A 118 6.88 4.01 8.43
N LEU A 119 6.50 2.76 8.72
CA LEU A 119 6.46 2.24 10.10
C LEU A 119 7.83 1.68 10.49
N PRO A 120 8.39 2.02 11.67
CA PRO A 120 9.73 1.61 12.05
C PRO A 120 9.81 0.13 12.43
N VAL A 121 8.75 -0.41 13.04
CA VAL A 121 8.71 -1.77 13.61
C VAL A 121 7.39 -2.42 13.23
N SER A 122 7.41 -3.71 12.95
CA SER A 122 6.23 -4.56 12.84
C SER A 122 6.58 -5.99 13.20
N LEU A 123 5.58 -6.83 13.48
CA LEU A 123 5.79 -8.17 14.01
C LEU A 123 5.08 -9.27 13.20
N LEU A 124 5.65 -10.46 13.19
CA LEU A 124 5.11 -11.68 12.59
C LEU A 124 5.04 -12.73 13.68
N THR A 125 3.89 -13.40 13.83
CA THR A 125 3.73 -14.42 14.87
C THR A 125 2.77 -15.52 14.48
N ASP A 126 3.08 -16.74 14.91
CA ASP A 126 2.18 -17.90 14.93
C ASP A 126 1.85 -18.31 16.37
N PHE A 127 1.98 -17.37 17.32
CA PHE A 127 2.01 -17.54 18.77
C PHE A 127 3.16 -18.40 19.30
N GLU A 128 3.54 -19.49 18.61
CA GLU A 128 4.69 -20.32 19.00
C GLU A 128 6.01 -19.55 18.88
N GLN A 129 6.13 -18.71 17.86
CA GLN A 129 7.23 -17.83 17.55
C GLN A 129 6.74 -16.38 17.44
N PHE A 130 7.55 -15.45 17.93
CA PHE A 130 7.33 -14.01 17.84
C PHE A 130 8.55 -13.33 17.21
N ALA A 131 8.41 -12.89 15.97
CA ALA A 131 9.48 -12.23 15.23
C ALA A 131 9.19 -10.73 15.10
N VAL A 132 10.17 -9.90 15.45
CA VAL A 132 10.12 -8.43 15.29
C VAL A 132 11.11 -8.01 14.22
N TYR A 133 10.69 -7.10 13.34
CA TYR A 133 11.49 -6.61 12.22
C TYR A 133 11.70 -5.10 12.26
N ASP A 134 12.92 -4.66 11.96
CA ASP A 134 13.22 -3.27 11.57
C ASP A 134 12.70 -3.04 10.15
N CYS A 135 11.62 -2.28 10.06
CA CYS A 135 10.89 -2.04 8.82
C CYS A 135 11.38 -0.78 8.09
N ARG A 136 12.46 -0.13 8.55
CA ARG A 136 13.12 0.98 7.82
C ARG A 136 14.08 0.48 6.75
N ILE A 137 14.46 -0.80 6.80
CA ILE A 137 15.34 -1.43 5.82
C ILE A 137 14.49 -1.90 4.63
N ARG A 138 14.79 -1.38 3.44
CA ARG A 138 14.10 -1.75 2.19
C ARG A 138 14.05 -3.28 2.03
N PRO A 139 12.87 -3.89 1.85
CA PRO A 139 12.75 -5.33 1.66
C PRO A 139 13.10 -5.74 0.23
N PHE A 140 13.82 -6.85 0.10
CA PHE A 140 14.10 -7.51 -1.18
C PHE A 140 13.56 -8.93 -1.17
N GLN A 141 13.10 -9.42 -2.32
CA GLN A 141 12.62 -10.79 -2.50
C GLN A 141 13.65 -11.85 -2.11
N THR A 142 14.92 -11.54 -2.35
CA THR A 142 16.06 -12.41 -2.06
C THR A 142 16.48 -12.37 -0.59
N ASP A 143 15.80 -11.58 0.24
CA ASP A 143 16.09 -11.49 1.66
C ASP A 143 15.85 -12.85 2.35
N LYS A 144 16.75 -13.18 3.28
CA LYS A 144 16.56 -14.34 4.16
C LYS A 144 15.50 -13.98 5.22
N PRO A 145 14.85 -14.97 5.86
CA PRO A 145 13.90 -14.72 6.94
C PRO A 145 14.50 -13.92 8.12
N ALA A 146 15.80 -14.03 8.33
CA ALA A 146 16.51 -13.28 9.38
C ALA A 146 16.89 -11.85 8.99
N THR A 147 16.76 -11.45 7.71
CA THR A 147 17.10 -10.10 7.27
C THR A 147 16.21 -9.09 8.00
N ALA A 148 16.84 -8.10 8.64
CA ALA A 148 16.18 -7.08 9.45
C ALA A 148 15.37 -7.61 10.66
N ARG A 149 15.46 -8.91 10.98
CA ARG A 149 14.82 -9.48 12.18
C ARG A 149 15.65 -9.09 13.41
N THR A 150 15.07 -8.29 14.28
CA THR A 150 15.74 -7.75 15.48
C THR A 150 15.42 -8.55 16.75
N MET A 151 14.34 -9.34 16.72
CA MET A 151 13.95 -10.23 17.82
C MET A 151 13.30 -11.49 17.25
N LEU A 152 13.59 -12.63 17.87
CA LEU A 152 12.85 -13.88 17.69
C LEU A 152 12.71 -14.53 19.06
N LEU A 153 11.48 -14.70 19.53
CA LEU A 153 11.16 -15.38 20.79
C LEU A 153 10.32 -16.63 20.52
N GLY A 154 10.46 -17.64 21.37
CA GLY A 154 9.48 -18.71 21.49
C GLY A 154 8.38 -18.35 22.50
N TYR A 155 7.24 -19.02 22.43
CA TYR A 155 6.14 -18.83 23.40
C TYR A 155 6.58 -19.08 24.85
N THR A 156 7.57 -19.94 25.06
CA THR A 156 8.19 -20.22 26.37
C THR A 156 8.87 -18.99 26.98
N ASP A 157 9.33 -18.06 26.14
CA ASP A 157 10.00 -16.84 26.59
C ASP A 157 9.00 -15.74 26.98
N TYR A 158 7.72 -15.85 26.60
CA TYR A 158 6.76 -14.74 26.75
C TYR A 158 6.55 -14.34 28.20
N LEU A 159 6.56 -15.29 29.13
CA LEU A 159 6.36 -14.98 30.54
C LEU A 159 7.54 -14.17 31.10
N GLU A 160 8.76 -14.53 30.75
CA GLU A 160 9.98 -13.82 31.19
C GLU A 160 10.14 -12.47 30.48
N ARG A 161 9.74 -12.39 29.21
CA ARG A 161 9.88 -11.21 28.34
C ARG A 161 8.63 -10.32 28.30
N ARG A 162 7.62 -10.58 29.14
CA ARG A 162 6.33 -9.85 29.12
C ARG A 162 6.50 -8.35 29.29
N ASP A 163 7.40 -7.92 30.18
CA ASP A 163 7.64 -6.50 30.47
C ASP A 163 8.38 -5.82 29.31
N ASP A 164 9.28 -6.53 28.63
CA ASP A 164 9.94 -6.05 27.40
C ASP A 164 8.93 -5.89 26.26
N LEU A 165 8.06 -6.88 26.06
CA LEU A 165 7.03 -6.86 25.03
C LEU A 165 6.01 -5.75 25.29
N ALA A 166 5.56 -5.57 26.53
CA ALA A 166 4.71 -4.45 26.92
C ALA A 166 5.44 -3.09 26.78
N GLY A 167 6.71 -3.03 27.15
CA GLY A 167 7.57 -1.85 27.00
C GLY A 167 7.86 -1.47 25.54
N LEU A 168 7.57 -2.36 24.58
CA LEU A 168 7.73 -2.11 23.15
C LEU A 168 6.39 -1.90 22.43
N PHE A 169 5.39 -2.74 22.70
CA PHE A 169 4.16 -2.83 21.90
C PHE A 169 2.89 -2.35 22.62
N SER A 170 2.94 -1.94 23.89
CA SER A 170 1.75 -1.37 24.54
C SER A 170 1.42 0.04 24.01
N PRO A 171 0.14 0.46 24.01
CA PRO A 171 -0.23 1.80 23.58
C PRO A 171 0.51 2.90 24.35
N ASP A 172 0.66 2.76 25.66
CA ASP A 172 1.37 3.72 26.53
C ASP A 172 2.86 3.82 26.18
N ALA A 173 3.54 2.69 25.98
CA ALA A 173 4.95 2.68 25.62
C ALA A 173 5.19 3.32 24.23
N ILE A 174 4.32 3.00 23.27
CA ILE A 174 4.41 3.57 21.91
C ILE A 174 4.17 5.09 21.93
N GLN A 175 3.17 5.57 22.69
CA GLN A 175 2.97 7.02 22.87
C GLN A 175 4.18 7.72 23.48
N LYS A 176 4.99 7.00 24.27
CA LYS A 176 6.28 7.44 24.83
C LYS A 176 7.48 7.14 23.91
N GLY A 177 7.24 6.88 22.62
CA GLY A 177 8.28 6.70 21.60
C GLY A 177 9.07 5.40 21.71
N ALA A 178 8.46 4.31 22.18
CA ALA A 178 9.16 3.02 22.34
C ALA A 178 9.69 2.44 21.02
N LEU A 179 8.89 2.47 19.94
CA LEU A 179 9.28 1.88 18.65
C LEU A 179 10.50 2.58 18.04
N ASP A 180 10.51 3.92 18.05
CA ASP A 180 11.62 4.72 17.51
C ASP A 180 12.91 4.47 18.30
N ARG A 181 12.83 4.52 19.64
CA ARG A 181 13.98 4.22 20.51
C ARG A 181 14.51 2.79 20.31
N TYR A 182 13.61 1.83 20.13
CA TYR A 182 13.98 0.44 19.87
C TYR A 182 14.84 0.33 18.62
N VAL A 183 14.37 0.86 17.48
CA VAL A 183 15.11 0.75 16.21
C VAL A 183 16.37 1.61 16.16
N GLU A 184 16.45 2.70 16.92
CA GLU A 184 17.69 3.46 17.09
C GLU A 184 18.76 2.67 17.85
N SER A 185 18.34 1.92 18.87
CA SER A 185 19.24 1.09 19.67
C SER A 185 19.74 -0.16 18.95
N THR A 186 18.97 -0.70 18.00
CA THR A 186 19.32 -1.91 17.22
C THR A 186 20.07 -1.62 15.92
N LYS A 187 20.49 -0.37 15.67
CA LYS A 187 21.11 0.06 14.40
C LYS A 187 22.27 -0.84 13.97
N THR A 188 22.06 -1.59 12.89
CA THR A 188 23.13 -2.10 12.03
C THR A 188 23.49 -1.02 11.00
N LYS A 189 24.78 -0.78 10.75
CA LYS A 189 25.32 0.35 9.96
C LYS A 189 24.98 0.34 8.45
N LYS A 190 23.97 -0.38 7.97
CA LYS A 190 23.65 -0.48 6.54
C LYS A 190 22.15 -0.33 6.25
N GLY A 191 21.81 0.54 5.28
CA GLY A 191 20.67 0.33 4.40
C GLY A 191 19.31 0.94 4.79
N THR A 192 19.26 2.10 5.44
CA THR A 192 18.00 2.83 5.73
C THR A 192 17.61 3.76 4.59
N ALA A 193 17.49 3.26 3.36
CA ALA A 193 16.91 4.08 2.28
C ALA A 193 15.44 4.31 2.62
N ALA A 194 15.06 5.57 2.76
CA ALA A 194 13.69 5.96 3.00
C ALA A 194 12.84 5.66 1.75
N VAL A 195 11.57 5.32 1.95
CA VAL A 195 10.67 4.89 0.85
C VAL A 195 10.48 5.98 -0.19
N ASP A 196 10.44 7.24 0.24
CA ASP A 196 10.40 8.43 -0.61
C ASP A 196 11.62 8.50 -1.53
N ASP A 197 12.83 8.50 -0.98
CA ASP A 197 14.08 8.54 -1.77
C ASP A 197 14.15 7.37 -2.76
N ALA A 198 13.78 6.17 -2.30
CA ALA A 198 13.82 4.98 -3.13
C ALA A 198 12.79 5.03 -4.26
N PHE A 199 11.57 5.50 -3.99
CA PHE A 199 10.50 5.60 -4.99
C PHE A 199 10.77 6.73 -5.99
N LEU A 200 11.25 7.89 -5.52
CA LEU A 200 11.69 9.00 -6.37
C LEU A 200 12.79 8.55 -7.33
N ALA A 201 13.80 7.83 -6.83
CA ALA A 201 14.86 7.28 -7.67
C ALA A 201 14.34 6.30 -8.73
N GLU A 202 13.27 5.55 -8.44
CA GLU A 202 12.67 4.63 -9.40
C GLU A 202 11.90 5.37 -10.49
N ILE A 203 11.13 6.40 -10.12
CA ILE A 203 10.46 7.30 -11.07
C ILE A 203 11.46 8.00 -11.99
N GLU A 204 12.58 8.45 -11.45
CA GLU A 204 13.65 9.08 -12.24
C GLU A 204 14.21 8.13 -13.32
N LYS A 205 14.41 6.85 -12.99
CA LYS A 205 14.81 5.83 -13.99
C LYS A 205 13.74 5.63 -15.06
N TRP A 206 12.47 5.55 -14.67
CA TRP A 206 11.36 5.42 -15.62
C TRP A 206 11.28 6.63 -16.56
N ARG A 207 11.46 7.83 -16.00
CA ARG A 207 11.49 9.10 -16.74
C ARG A 207 12.59 9.11 -17.77
N ASP A 208 13.82 8.78 -17.36
CA ASP A 208 14.98 8.69 -18.25
C ASP A 208 14.77 7.68 -19.39
N SER A 209 14.23 6.51 -19.07
CA SER A 209 13.96 5.46 -20.05
C SER A 209 12.91 5.90 -21.08
N LEU A 210 11.80 6.48 -20.61
CA LEU A 210 10.72 6.98 -21.48
C LEU A 210 11.17 8.20 -22.29
N ALA A 211 11.87 9.15 -21.69
CA ALA A 211 12.31 10.37 -22.38
C ALA A 211 13.22 10.04 -23.57
N ARG A 212 14.20 9.14 -23.38
CA ARG A 212 15.08 8.69 -24.46
C ARG A 212 14.29 8.00 -25.57
N ASN A 213 13.33 7.14 -25.22
CA ASN A 213 12.54 6.41 -26.21
C ASN A 213 11.60 7.34 -26.99
N ILE A 214 10.83 8.17 -26.29
CA ILE A 214 9.87 9.10 -26.90
C ILE A 214 10.61 10.10 -27.80
N ALA A 215 11.73 10.66 -27.38
CA ALA A 215 12.51 11.60 -28.19
C ALA A 215 13.00 10.97 -29.51
N LEU A 216 13.49 9.72 -29.45
CA LEU A 216 13.99 9.01 -30.64
C LEU A 216 12.86 8.67 -31.62
N ARG A 217 11.69 8.29 -31.11
CA ARG A 217 10.55 7.80 -31.91
C ARG A 217 9.62 8.91 -32.39
N ASN A 218 9.69 10.09 -31.78
CA ASN A 218 8.78 11.21 -32.05
C ASN A 218 9.61 12.50 -32.26
N PRO A 219 10.36 12.62 -33.38
CA PRO A 219 11.34 13.71 -33.59
C PRO A 219 10.71 15.11 -33.70
N GLY A 220 9.39 15.21 -33.87
CA GLY A 220 8.66 16.48 -33.93
C GLY A 220 8.33 17.09 -32.57
N LEU A 221 8.63 16.41 -31.45
CA LEU A 221 8.30 16.90 -30.12
C LEU A 221 9.29 17.97 -29.65
N THR A 222 8.76 19.06 -29.12
CA THR A 222 9.55 20.02 -28.34
C THR A 222 9.91 19.41 -26.98
N THR A 223 10.97 19.93 -26.34
CA THR A 223 11.37 19.52 -24.97
C THR A 223 10.22 19.61 -23.97
N ARG A 224 9.38 20.65 -24.07
CA ARG A 224 8.20 20.81 -23.21
C ARG A 224 7.17 19.71 -23.44
N GLN A 225 6.88 19.37 -24.70
CA GLN A 225 5.96 18.29 -25.05
C GLN A 225 6.49 16.92 -24.63
N LEU A 226 7.79 16.68 -24.80
CA LEU A 226 8.46 15.46 -24.35
C LEU A 226 8.31 15.28 -22.83
N ASN A 227 8.67 16.31 -22.04
CA ASN A 227 8.57 16.25 -20.58
C ASN A 227 7.13 16.02 -20.13
N PHE A 228 6.17 16.73 -20.74
CA PHE A 228 4.75 16.52 -20.48
C PHE A 228 4.30 15.09 -20.79
N ALA A 229 4.69 14.55 -21.94
CA ALA A 229 4.31 13.20 -22.36
C ALA A 229 4.86 12.11 -21.42
N VAL A 230 6.13 12.25 -21.00
CA VAL A 230 6.75 11.35 -20.04
C VAL A 230 6.01 11.39 -18.70
N GLN A 231 5.81 12.60 -18.15
CA GLN A 231 5.14 12.79 -16.86
C GLN A 231 3.73 12.20 -16.88
N ARG A 232 2.90 12.58 -17.86
CA ARG A 232 1.53 12.07 -17.98
C ARG A 232 1.48 10.56 -18.13
N THR A 233 2.43 9.95 -18.83
CA THR A 233 2.49 8.50 -18.98
C THR A 233 2.77 7.82 -17.64
N ILE A 234 3.74 8.32 -16.86
CA ILE A 234 4.07 7.79 -15.53
C ILE A 234 2.91 7.98 -14.56
N ASP A 235 2.33 9.18 -14.49
CA ASP A 235 1.23 9.51 -13.59
C ASP A 235 0.03 8.58 -13.80
N ARG A 236 -0.32 8.33 -15.06
CA ARG A 236 -1.43 7.42 -15.40
C ARG A 236 -1.15 5.98 -15.02
N LEU A 237 0.09 5.51 -15.22
CA LEU A 237 0.50 4.16 -14.80
C LEU A 237 0.42 4.01 -13.28
N ILE A 238 0.95 4.97 -12.51
CA ILE A 238 0.88 4.96 -11.05
C ILE A 238 -0.57 5.03 -10.58
N PHE A 239 -1.40 5.90 -11.17
CA PHE A 239 -2.81 6.02 -10.81
C PHE A 239 -3.55 4.71 -11.02
N LEU A 240 -3.43 4.10 -12.20
CA LEU A 240 -4.09 2.83 -12.50
C LEU A 240 -3.60 1.71 -11.58
N ARG A 241 -2.30 1.68 -11.24
CA ARG A 241 -1.77 0.72 -10.28
C ARG A 241 -2.36 0.91 -8.87
N ILE A 242 -2.52 2.15 -8.42
CA ILE A 242 -3.22 2.46 -7.15
C ILE A 242 -4.67 1.98 -7.20
N CYS A 243 -5.37 2.17 -8.32
CA CYS A 243 -6.74 1.69 -8.48
C CYS A 243 -6.84 0.16 -8.39
N GLU A 244 -5.89 -0.58 -8.96
CA GLU A 244 -5.83 -2.04 -8.82
C GLU A 244 -5.59 -2.47 -7.37
N ASP A 245 -4.63 -1.87 -6.68
CA ASP A 245 -4.30 -2.24 -5.28
C ASP A 245 -5.40 -1.86 -4.28
N ARG A 246 -6.28 -0.92 -4.65
CA ARG A 246 -7.48 -0.57 -3.89
C ARG A 246 -8.73 -1.36 -4.29
N GLY A 247 -8.61 -2.30 -5.22
CA GLY A 247 -9.74 -3.10 -5.74
C GLY A 247 -10.76 -2.31 -6.56
N ILE A 248 -10.41 -1.11 -7.03
CA ILE A 248 -11.24 -0.28 -7.91
C ILE A 248 -11.14 -0.78 -9.36
N GLU A 249 -9.96 -1.29 -9.73
CA GLU A 249 -9.73 -2.03 -10.98
C GLU A 249 -9.41 -3.50 -10.70
N HIS A 250 -9.58 -4.34 -11.72
CA HIS A 250 -9.15 -5.73 -11.66
C HIS A 250 -7.63 -5.82 -11.50
N TYR A 251 -7.18 -6.63 -10.54
CA TYR A 251 -5.76 -6.86 -10.30
C TYR A 251 -5.06 -7.44 -11.54
N GLN A 252 -3.80 -7.06 -11.78
CA GLN A 252 -2.96 -7.42 -12.94
C GLN A 252 -3.43 -6.89 -14.30
N PHE A 253 -4.44 -6.02 -14.34
CA PHE A 253 -4.95 -5.49 -15.59
C PHE A 253 -3.86 -4.79 -16.42
N LEU A 254 -3.03 -3.90 -15.85
CA LEU A 254 -1.88 -3.34 -16.58
C LEU A 254 -0.83 -4.42 -16.87
N GLN A 255 -0.60 -5.38 -15.97
CA GLN A 255 0.37 -6.45 -16.19
C GLN A 255 0.06 -7.28 -17.44
N THR A 256 -1.23 -7.46 -17.77
CA THR A 256 -1.64 -8.17 -19.01
C THR A 256 -1.12 -7.53 -20.29
N LEU A 257 -0.74 -6.25 -20.26
CA LEU A 257 -0.11 -5.57 -21.39
C LEU A 257 1.22 -6.21 -21.77
N MET A 258 1.95 -6.77 -20.80
CA MET A 258 3.26 -7.38 -21.01
C MET A 258 3.22 -8.62 -21.92
N ASN A 259 2.07 -9.29 -21.99
CA ASN A 259 1.87 -10.56 -22.73
C ASN A 259 1.72 -10.41 -24.25
N GLY A 260 1.86 -9.20 -24.80
CA GLY A 260 1.73 -8.97 -26.23
C GLY A 260 2.62 -7.85 -26.75
N GLU A 261 2.49 -7.57 -28.04
CA GLU A 261 3.14 -6.44 -28.71
C GLU A 261 2.23 -5.20 -28.72
N ARG A 262 2.76 -4.07 -29.17
CA ARG A 262 2.04 -2.79 -29.29
C ARG A 262 1.44 -2.39 -27.94
N VAL A 263 2.30 -2.39 -26.92
CA VAL A 263 1.96 -2.11 -25.53
C VAL A 263 1.36 -0.73 -25.40
N TYR A 264 1.97 0.31 -26.00
CA TYR A 264 1.47 1.68 -25.85
C TYR A 264 0.07 1.88 -26.43
N PRO A 265 -0.24 1.47 -27.68
CA PRO A 265 -1.62 1.55 -28.19
C PRO A 265 -2.65 0.81 -27.34
N ARG A 266 -2.28 -0.32 -26.71
CA ARG A 266 -3.16 -1.06 -25.79
C ARG A 266 -3.33 -0.32 -24.46
N LEU A 267 -2.26 0.27 -23.94
CA LEU A 267 -2.29 1.12 -22.75
C LEU A 267 -3.17 2.36 -22.96
N VAL A 268 -3.10 2.99 -24.15
CA VAL A 268 -3.96 4.12 -24.51
C VAL A 268 -5.45 3.74 -24.49
N LYS A 269 -5.82 2.50 -24.82
CA LYS A 269 -7.21 2.04 -24.64
C LYS A 269 -7.61 2.09 -23.17
N HIS A 270 -6.76 1.60 -22.27
CA HIS A 270 -7.01 1.67 -20.83
C HIS A 270 -7.09 3.12 -20.32
N PHE A 271 -6.30 4.02 -20.89
CA PHE A 271 -6.42 5.45 -20.56
C PHE A 271 -7.77 6.02 -20.97
N ARG A 272 -8.31 5.65 -22.14
CA ARG A 272 -9.65 6.09 -22.57
C ARG A 272 -10.75 5.50 -21.69
N ASP A 273 -10.66 4.21 -21.36
CA ASP A 273 -11.60 3.55 -20.43
C ASP A 273 -11.59 4.25 -19.06
N ALA A 274 -10.42 4.71 -18.61
CA ALA A 274 -10.25 5.45 -17.37
C ALA A 274 -10.81 6.89 -17.44
N ASP A 275 -10.78 7.56 -18.60
CA ASP A 275 -11.40 8.89 -18.80
C ASP A 275 -12.91 8.82 -18.53
N ASP A 276 -13.55 7.80 -19.09
CA ASP A 276 -14.99 7.55 -18.94
C ASP A 276 -15.37 7.21 -17.50
N LYS A 277 -14.50 6.46 -16.78
CA LYS A 277 -14.77 5.96 -15.43
C LYS A 277 -14.46 6.98 -14.32
N TYR A 278 -13.33 7.68 -14.41
CA TYR A 278 -12.82 8.50 -13.30
C TYR A 278 -13.05 10.01 -13.49
N ASN A 279 -13.25 10.46 -14.73
CA ASN A 279 -13.43 11.88 -15.07
C ASN A 279 -12.44 12.82 -14.35
N SER A 280 -11.19 12.35 -14.20
CA SER A 280 -10.12 13.14 -13.59
C SER A 280 -9.35 13.89 -14.67
N GLY A 281 -8.79 15.07 -14.34
CA GLY A 281 -7.98 15.85 -15.29
C GLY A 281 -6.78 15.08 -15.86
N LEU A 282 -6.39 13.97 -15.22
CA LEU A 282 -5.32 13.08 -15.67
C LEU A 282 -5.65 12.33 -16.96
N PHE A 283 -6.92 12.01 -17.21
CA PHE A 283 -7.36 11.25 -18.39
C PHE A 283 -8.21 12.09 -19.35
N TYR A 284 -8.26 13.41 -19.19
CA TYR A 284 -9.15 14.25 -19.99
C TYR A 284 -8.73 14.30 -21.48
N PHE A 285 -9.42 13.52 -22.32
CA PHE A 285 -9.11 13.39 -23.75
C PHE A 285 -10.18 13.99 -24.67
N THR A 286 -11.36 14.31 -24.14
CA THR A 286 -12.50 14.85 -24.90
C THR A 286 -13.08 16.10 -24.22
N PRO A 287 -13.36 17.19 -24.95
CA PRO A 287 -14.04 18.36 -24.39
C PRO A 287 -15.38 18.00 -23.74
N LYS A 288 -15.67 18.51 -22.53
CA LYS A 288 -16.94 18.27 -21.81
C LYS A 288 -18.20 18.58 -22.64
N THR A 289 -18.13 19.51 -23.60
CA THR A 289 -19.23 19.85 -24.50
C THR A 289 -19.65 18.71 -25.42
N ALA A 290 -18.73 17.82 -25.82
CA ALA A 290 -19.04 16.67 -26.68
C ALA A 290 -19.69 15.48 -25.94
N ARG A 291 -19.56 15.42 -24.61
CA ARG A 291 -20.11 14.29 -23.80
C ARG A 291 -21.63 14.38 -23.59
N ARG A 292 -22.21 15.59 -23.60
CA ARG A 292 -23.67 15.78 -23.48
C ARG A 292 -24.42 15.33 -24.74
N ASP A 293 -23.77 15.36 -25.89
CA ASP A 293 -24.40 15.04 -27.18
C ASP A 293 -24.48 13.53 -27.46
N MET A 294 -23.73 12.68 -26.73
CA MET A 294 -23.76 11.22 -26.91
C MET A 294 -24.79 10.49 -26.03
N THR A 295 -25.34 11.13 -24.99
CA THR A 295 -26.37 10.55 -24.11
C THR A 295 -27.78 11.09 -24.37
N GLY A 296 -27.96 12.00 -25.34
CA GLY A 296 -29.24 12.63 -25.66
C GLY A 296 -30.08 11.83 -26.66
N GLY A 297 -30.66 10.70 -26.23
CA GLY A 297 -31.39 9.82 -27.14
C GLY A 297 -32.48 8.95 -26.51
N ALA A 298 -33.28 9.48 -25.58
CA ALA A 298 -34.63 8.98 -25.30
C ALA A 298 -35.39 9.97 -24.41
N GLY A 299 -36.27 10.75 -25.03
CA GLY A 299 -37.23 11.58 -24.31
C GLY A 299 -38.37 10.73 -23.72
N HIS A 300 -38.74 11.02 -22.48
CA HIS A 300 -40.15 11.22 -22.18
C HIS A 300 -40.27 12.32 -21.13
N ASP A 301 -40.70 13.46 -21.65
CA ASP A 301 -41.05 14.68 -20.95
C ASP A 301 -42.24 14.42 -20.02
N ARG A 302 -42.15 14.84 -18.76
CA ARG A 302 -43.26 15.26 -17.90
C ARG A 302 -42.76 15.67 -16.51
N ASN A 303 -42.62 16.98 -16.27
CA ASN A 303 -42.81 17.54 -14.93
C ASN A 303 -43.44 18.95 -15.02
N PRO A 304 -44.41 19.31 -14.14
CA PRO A 304 -45.14 20.58 -14.20
C PRO A 304 -44.37 21.72 -13.49
N PRO A 305 -44.79 23.00 -13.65
CA PRO A 305 -43.96 24.16 -13.33
C PRO A 305 -44.04 24.55 -11.85
N GLY A 306 -42.91 24.92 -11.27
CA GLY A 306 -42.83 25.43 -9.90
C GLY A 306 -41.51 26.10 -9.54
N ILE A 307 -41.53 27.43 -9.63
CA ILE A 307 -40.78 28.41 -8.81
C ILE A 307 -39.25 28.51 -9.00
N SER A 308 -38.90 29.62 -9.66
CA SER A 308 -37.60 30.32 -9.66
C SER A 308 -37.05 30.50 -8.25
N ASP A 309 -35.77 30.15 -8.06
CA ASP A 309 -34.74 31.05 -7.53
C ASP A 309 -33.45 30.26 -7.26
N ARG A 310 -32.49 30.32 -8.19
CA ARG A 310 -31.08 30.07 -7.88
C ARG A 310 -30.20 31.08 -8.61
N VAL A 311 -29.53 31.87 -7.77
CA VAL A 311 -28.37 32.73 -8.00
C VAL A 311 -27.46 32.15 -9.10
N PRO A 312 -26.96 32.95 -10.06
CA PRO A 312 -25.98 32.47 -11.02
C PRO A 312 -24.68 32.15 -10.28
N SER A 313 -24.40 30.86 -10.07
CA SER A 313 -23.10 30.40 -9.66
C SER A 313 -22.10 30.80 -10.74
N ARG A 314 -21.09 31.61 -10.37
CA ARG A 314 -19.92 31.88 -11.20
C ARG A 314 -19.43 30.56 -11.81
N SER A 315 -19.35 30.56 -13.13
CA SER A 315 -19.00 29.44 -13.98
C SER A 315 -17.73 28.73 -13.50
N GLU A 316 -17.83 27.43 -13.22
CA GLU A 316 -16.71 26.50 -13.06
C GLU A 316 -15.89 26.30 -14.37
N ASP A 317 -16.23 27.03 -15.44
CA ASP A 317 -15.69 26.89 -16.80
C ASP A 317 -14.30 27.53 -17.02
N GLU A 318 -13.79 28.33 -16.08
CA GLU A 318 -12.52 29.07 -16.29
C GLU A 318 -11.25 28.26 -15.92
N ARG A 319 -11.35 26.96 -15.55
CA ARG A 319 -10.18 26.14 -15.14
C ARG A 319 -10.10 24.76 -15.75
N ALA A 320 -10.72 24.51 -16.90
CA ALA A 320 -10.54 23.22 -17.58
C ALA A 320 -9.19 23.23 -18.33
N GLU A 321 -8.24 22.40 -17.88
CA GLU A 321 -7.05 22.09 -18.70
C GLU A 321 -7.49 21.61 -20.10
N PRO A 322 -6.79 22.00 -21.18
CA PRO A 322 -7.14 21.54 -22.51
C PRO A 322 -7.01 20.00 -22.61
N PRO A 323 -7.83 19.33 -23.45
CA PRO A 323 -7.73 17.89 -23.64
C PRO A 323 -6.33 17.47 -24.06
N ASP A 324 -5.83 16.38 -23.48
CA ASP A 324 -4.53 15.81 -23.83
C ASP A 324 -4.62 15.01 -25.13
N LEU A 325 -4.47 15.70 -26.26
CA LEU A 325 -4.41 15.05 -27.57
C LEU A 325 -2.99 14.58 -27.92
N LEU A 326 -1.98 15.02 -27.17
CA LEU A 326 -0.58 14.76 -27.49
C LEU A 326 -0.20 13.31 -27.19
N THR A 327 -0.57 12.81 -26.02
CA THR A 327 -0.13 11.49 -25.56
C THR A 327 -0.84 10.34 -26.24
N LEU A 328 -1.98 10.58 -26.90
CA LEU A 328 -2.76 9.52 -27.54
C LEU A 328 -2.09 8.94 -28.79
N ASP A 329 -1.21 9.71 -29.44
CA ASP A 329 -0.64 9.38 -30.75
C ASP A 329 0.89 9.17 -30.72
N LEU A 330 1.47 9.01 -29.52
CA LEU A 330 2.91 8.78 -29.40
C LEU A 330 3.30 7.38 -29.88
N THR A 331 4.47 7.31 -30.51
CA THR A 331 5.15 6.04 -30.77
C THR A 331 6.12 5.76 -29.62
N ILE A 332 5.89 4.67 -28.89
CA ILE A 332 6.76 4.21 -27.80
C ILE A 332 7.03 2.72 -27.99
N ASP A 333 8.30 2.32 -27.89
CA ASP A 333 8.69 0.92 -27.99
C ASP A 333 8.15 0.12 -26.79
N ASP A 334 7.88 -1.16 -27.01
CA ASP A 334 7.30 -2.02 -25.97
C ASP A 334 8.24 -2.25 -24.78
N LYS A 335 9.55 -2.31 -25.03
CA LYS A 335 10.57 -2.63 -24.01
C LYS A 335 10.51 -1.69 -22.78
N PRO A 336 10.67 -0.36 -22.90
CA PRO A 336 10.63 0.53 -21.74
C PRO A 336 9.30 0.43 -20.97
N LEU A 337 8.17 0.26 -21.67
CA LEU A 337 6.87 0.12 -21.03
C LEU A 337 6.75 -1.21 -20.27
N LYS A 338 7.22 -2.32 -20.83
CA LYS A 338 7.23 -3.62 -20.15
C LYS A 338 8.13 -3.63 -18.92
N GLU A 339 9.27 -2.96 -18.99
CA GLU A 339 10.17 -2.80 -17.84
C GLU A 339 9.51 -2.01 -16.71
N ILE A 340 8.90 -0.86 -17.04
CA ILE A 340 8.16 -0.05 -16.06
C ILE A 340 7.01 -0.84 -15.47
N ILE A 341 6.12 -1.38 -16.31
CA ILE A 341 4.95 -2.14 -15.86
C ILE A 341 5.39 -3.32 -14.99
N GLY A 342 6.41 -4.10 -15.40
CA GLY A 342 6.94 -5.20 -14.60
C GLY A 342 7.37 -4.76 -13.21
N SER A 343 8.09 -3.63 -13.11
CA SER A 343 8.55 -3.08 -11.83
C SER A 343 7.43 -2.60 -10.89
N LEU A 344 6.18 -2.44 -11.38
CA LEU A 344 5.01 -2.06 -10.59
C LEU A 344 4.32 -3.26 -9.91
N TYR A 345 4.66 -4.50 -10.27
CA TYR A 345 4.01 -5.70 -9.76
C TYR A 345 4.93 -6.58 -8.92
N TYR A 346 4.31 -7.36 -8.03
CA TYR A 346 5.00 -8.50 -7.42
C TYR A 346 5.41 -9.50 -8.53
N PRO A 347 6.60 -10.12 -8.47
CA PRO A 347 7.56 -10.07 -7.39
C PRO A 347 8.43 -8.80 -7.27
N ASP A 348 8.70 -8.12 -8.38
CA ASP A 348 9.79 -7.14 -8.43
C ASP A 348 9.52 -5.85 -7.64
N CYS A 349 8.24 -5.52 -7.44
CA CYS A 349 7.81 -4.32 -6.73
C CYS A 349 7.96 -4.45 -5.19
N PRO A 350 8.77 -3.58 -4.55
CA PRO A 350 8.90 -3.51 -3.10
C PRO A 350 7.90 -2.53 -2.46
N TYR A 351 7.02 -1.92 -3.25
CA TYR A 351 6.03 -0.95 -2.79
C TYR A 351 4.65 -1.59 -2.71
N GLU A 352 3.83 -1.02 -1.83
CA GLU A 352 2.41 -1.34 -1.72
C GLU A 352 1.58 -0.09 -2.03
N PHE A 353 1.03 0.00 -3.25
CA PHE A 353 0.41 1.24 -3.72
C PHE A 353 -0.89 1.59 -2.97
N SER A 354 -1.54 0.60 -2.35
CA SER A 354 -2.72 0.83 -1.49
C SER A 354 -2.40 1.71 -0.27
N VAL A 355 -1.17 1.65 0.24
CA VAL A 355 -0.73 2.35 1.47
C VAL A 355 0.37 3.39 1.21
N LEU A 356 0.71 3.67 -0.06
CA LEU A 356 1.71 4.67 -0.41
C LEU A 356 1.29 6.06 0.10
N PRO A 357 2.12 6.73 0.92
CA PRO A 357 1.80 8.04 1.46
C PRO A 357 1.56 9.12 0.39
N ALA A 358 0.53 9.95 0.56
CA ALA A 358 0.13 10.95 -0.44
C ALA A 358 1.16 12.08 -0.63
N ASP A 359 1.97 12.36 0.39
CA ASP A 359 3.12 13.27 0.34
C ASP A 359 4.18 12.82 -0.66
N ILE A 360 4.40 11.51 -0.82
CA ILE A 360 5.35 11.00 -1.82
C ILE A 360 4.89 11.34 -3.23
N LEU A 361 3.60 11.15 -3.51
CA LEU A 361 3.02 11.54 -4.79
C LEU A 361 3.09 13.06 -4.98
N GLY A 362 2.81 13.84 -3.94
CA GLY A 362 2.96 15.29 -3.95
C GLY A 362 4.39 15.74 -4.30
N GLN A 363 5.40 15.15 -3.66
CA GLN A 363 6.83 15.44 -3.89
C GLN A 363 7.27 15.12 -5.31
N VAL A 364 6.81 13.98 -5.85
CA VAL A 364 6.97 13.64 -7.28
C VAL A 364 6.46 14.82 -8.12
N TYR A 365 5.20 15.23 -7.96
CA TYR A 365 4.65 16.34 -8.74
C TYR A 365 5.42 17.66 -8.55
N GLU A 366 5.79 18.02 -7.34
CA GLU A 366 6.52 19.26 -7.05
C GLU A 366 7.92 19.27 -7.66
N GLN A 367 8.68 18.19 -7.51
CA GLN A 367 10.03 18.06 -8.05
C GLN A 367 10.04 18.13 -9.58
N PHE A 368 9.00 17.62 -10.23
CA PHE A 368 8.86 17.64 -11.70
C PHE A 368 8.27 18.94 -12.25
N LEU A 369 7.49 19.68 -11.46
CA LEU A 369 7.06 21.04 -11.80
C LEU A 369 8.18 22.07 -11.62
N GLY A 370 9.07 21.86 -10.63
CA GLY A 370 10.22 22.75 -10.36
C GLY A 370 11.46 22.44 -11.21
N GLY A 371 11.65 21.17 -11.59
CA GLY A 371 12.79 20.72 -12.38
C GLY A 371 12.51 20.77 -13.88
N CYS A 372 12.61 21.96 -14.49
CA CYS A 372 12.83 22.07 -15.92
C CYS A 372 14.32 21.73 -16.16
N PRO A 373 14.69 20.53 -16.64
CA PRO A 373 16.09 20.23 -16.87
C PRO A 373 16.46 20.98 -18.14
N CYS A 374 17.25 22.04 -17.98
CA CYS A 374 18.05 22.57 -19.06
C CYS A 374 18.99 21.44 -19.50
N LEU A 375 18.56 20.64 -20.48
CA LEU A 375 19.47 19.82 -21.27
C LEU A 375 20.43 20.80 -21.96
N SER A 376 21.66 20.85 -21.46
CA SER A 376 22.78 21.60 -22.03
C SER A 376 23.69 20.66 -22.79
#